data_AF-A0A820P430-F1
#
_entry.id   AF-A0A820P430-F1
#
_cell.length_a   1.000
_cell.length_b   1.000
_cell.length_c   1.000
_cell.angle_alpha   90.00
_cell.angle_beta   90.00
_cell.angle_gamma   90.00
#
_symmetry.space_group_name_H-M   'P 1'
#
loop_
_entity.id
_entity.type
_entity.pdbx_description
1 polymer ?
#
loop_
_entity_poly.entity_id
_entity_poly.type
_entity_poly.pdbx_seq_one_letter_code
_entity_poly.pdbx_strand_id
1 'polypeptide(L)'
;ISNDSFEIALGNFNGDNRLYSFLDYINGSFPSPTALITGKNPFGLAVSDFNGDNYADIAVGQIGNGNVGISLGLDDGTFRSQNSIAIDFGLSSVSVEDLNGVQFLDFLVPNNVANAVSVLLDYDNGTFASPKSFSTVASPFTTVVADFNHDNHFRLRCHQLSQ
;
A
#
# COMPACT_ATOMS: atom_id res chain seq x y z
N ILE A 1 28.61 -9.73 -11.35
CA ILE A 1 28.27 -9.62 -9.92
C ILE A 1 27.23 -8.52 -9.90
N SER A 2 25.95 -8.86 -9.70
CA SER A 2 24.89 -7.85 -9.70
C SER A 2 25.18 -6.88 -8.56
N ASN A 3 25.20 -5.59 -8.89
CA ASN A 3 25.25 -4.50 -7.92
C ASN A 3 23.83 -4.29 -7.41
N ASP A 4 23.30 -5.27 -6.69
CA ASP A 4 21.99 -5.13 -6.07
C ASP A 4 22.17 -4.26 -4.83
N SER A 5 21.93 -2.96 -5.01
CA SER A 5 21.70 -2.04 -3.90
C SER A 5 20.38 -2.46 -3.25
N PHE A 6 20.40 -2.93 -2.01
CA PHE A 6 19.18 -3.29 -1.28
C PHE A 6 18.68 -2.08 -0.50
N GLU A 7 17.43 -1.70 -0.77
CA GLU A 7 16.78 -0.55 -0.14
C GLU A 7 15.89 -1.04 1.00
N ILE A 8 16.03 -0.44 2.18
CA ILE A 8 15.21 -0.78 3.35
C ILE A 8 14.36 0.43 3.72
N ALA A 9 13.04 0.28 3.65
CA ALA A 9 12.09 1.24 4.20
C ALA A 9 11.66 0.79 5.60
N LEU A 10 12.00 1.57 6.63
CA LEU A 10 11.56 1.35 8.01
C LEU A 10 10.50 2.40 8.37
N GLY A 11 9.28 1.96 8.68
CA GLY A 11 8.28 2.84 9.28
C GLY A 11 8.66 3.16 10.72
N ASN A 12 8.82 4.44 11.06
CA ASN A 12 8.85 4.85 12.45
C ASN A 12 7.43 5.15 12.89
N PHE A 13 6.84 4.19 13.59
CA PHE A 13 5.43 4.24 14.00
C PHE A 13 5.21 4.96 15.33
N ASN A 14 6.27 5.47 15.98
CA ASN A 14 6.21 6.10 17.30
C ASN A 14 6.48 7.62 17.23
N GLY A 15 5.46 8.37 16.80
CA GLY A 15 5.24 9.76 17.21
C GLY A 15 5.71 10.88 16.27
N ASP A 16 6.57 10.62 15.29
CA ASP A 16 7.09 11.65 14.37
C ASP A 16 6.43 11.66 12.98
N ASN A 17 5.53 10.71 12.70
CA ASN A 17 4.79 10.60 11.44
C ASN A 17 5.72 10.48 10.21
N ARG A 18 6.81 9.72 10.33
CA ARG A 18 7.82 9.55 9.28
C ARG A 18 8.14 8.08 8.98
N LEU A 19 8.49 7.85 7.72
CA LEU A 19 9.17 6.65 7.24
C LEU A 19 10.61 7.01 6.90
N TYR A 20 11.53 6.13 7.24
CA TYR A 20 12.93 6.29 6.97
C TYR A 20 13.33 5.29 5.88
N SER A 21 13.74 5.80 4.71
CA SER A 21 14.34 4.98 3.67
C SER A 21 15.86 4.98 3.83
N PHE A 22 16.45 3.78 3.74
CA PHE A 22 17.89 3.55 3.78
C PHE A 22 18.29 2.99 2.42
N LEU A 23 19.07 3.76 1.66
CA LEU A 23 19.77 3.28 0.47
C LEU A 23 21.10 2.69 0.93
N ASP A 24 21.45 1.46 0.57
CA ASP A 24 22.81 1.01 0.82
C ASP A 24 23.78 1.60 -0.21
N TYR A 25 25.03 1.77 0.22
CA TYR A 25 26.14 1.88 -0.70
C TYR A 25 26.58 0.46 -1.11
N ILE A 26 27.26 0.34 -2.26
CA ILE A 26 27.86 -0.92 -2.77
C ILE A 26 28.77 -1.62 -1.72
N ASN A 27 29.19 -0.91 -0.66
CA ASN A 27 30.00 -1.44 0.44
C ASN A 27 29.18 -1.93 1.66
N GLY A 28 27.86 -1.96 1.60
CA GLY A 28 26.96 -2.38 2.69
C GLY A 28 26.81 -1.37 3.84
N SER A 29 27.23 -0.12 3.65
CA SER A 29 26.95 0.96 4.60
C SER A 29 25.69 1.73 4.21
N PHE A 30 24.96 2.24 5.20
CA PHE A 30 23.78 3.07 4.98
C PHE A 30 24.13 4.54 5.31
N PRO A 31 23.92 5.50 4.39
CA PRO A 31 23.92 6.92 4.72
C PRO A 31 22.78 7.26 5.68
N SER A 32 22.79 8.50 6.18
CA SER A 32 21.66 9.04 6.96
C SER A 32 20.35 8.83 6.20
N PRO A 33 19.32 8.25 6.85
CA PRO A 33 18.10 7.90 6.15
C PRO A 33 17.36 9.14 5.67
N THR A 34 16.72 9.03 4.52
CA THR A 34 15.81 10.06 4.03
C THR A 34 14.47 9.90 4.75
N ALA A 35 14.03 10.96 5.42
CA ALA A 35 12.75 10.95 6.11
C ALA A 35 11.62 11.36 5.16
N LEU A 36 10.69 10.45 4.92
CA LEU A 36 9.44 10.67 4.23
C LEU A 36 8.34 11.04 5.21
N ILE A 37 7.59 12.09 4.92
CA ILE A 37 6.39 12.44 5.68
C ILE A 37 5.30 11.44 5.28
N THR A 38 4.82 10.65 6.23
CA THR A 38 3.87 9.55 5.95
C THR A 38 2.42 9.89 6.23
N GLY A 39 2.15 11.03 6.88
CA GLY A 39 0.85 11.33 7.48
C GLY A 39 0.72 10.83 8.92
N LYS A 40 -0.43 11.09 9.56
CA LYS A 40 -0.62 10.93 11.01
C LYS A 40 -0.84 9.47 11.43
N ASN A 41 -0.08 9.02 12.43
CA ASN A 41 -0.11 7.66 12.99
C ASN A 41 -0.03 6.59 11.88
N PRO A 42 1.10 6.50 11.16
CA PRO A 42 1.30 5.43 10.19
C PRO A 42 1.24 4.08 10.91
N PHE A 43 0.76 3.03 10.23
CA PHE A 43 0.62 1.69 10.85
C PHE A 43 0.95 0.52 9.91
N GLY A 44 0.70 0.67 8.60
CA GLY A 44 0.99 -0.37 7.60
C GLY A 44 1.78 0.22 6.45
N LEU A 45 2.62 -0.61 5.82
CA LEU A 45 3.43 -0.25 4.66
C LEU A 45 3.29 -1.33 3.58
N ALA A 46 3.23 -0.87 2.33
CA ALA A 46 3.39 -1.71 1.14
C ALA A 46 4.33 -1.01 0.16
N VAL A 47 5.08 -1.81 -0.60
CA VAL A 47 6.03 -1.34 -1.62
C VAL A 47 5.76 -2.10 -2.91
N SER A 48 5.61 -1.37 -4.01
CA SER A 48 5.46 -1.89 -5.37
C SER A 48 5.67 -0.74 -6.36
N ASP A 49 5.77 -1.04 -7.64
CA ASP A 49 5.48 -0.06 -8.70
C ASP A 49 3.95 0.09 -8.82
N PHE A 50 3.40 1.26 -8.45
CA PHE A 50 1.97 1.58 -8.52
C PHE A 50 1.65 2.52 -9.69
N ASN A 51 2.63 2.88 -10.51
CA ASN A 51 2.45 3.81 -11.63
C ASN A 51 3.05 3.32 -12.97
N GLY A 52 3.58 2.10 -13.00
CA GLY A 52 4.13 1.43 -14.18
C GLY A 52 5.47 1.99 -14.66
N ASP A 53 6.17 2.78 -13.85
CA ASP A 53 7.43 3.42 -14.24
C ASP A 53 8.69 2.61 -13.94
N ASN A 54 8.53 1.44 -13.31
CA ASN A 54 9.56 0.51 -12.83
C ASN A 54 10.41 1.03 -11.67
N TYR A 55 9.97 2.07 -10.96
CA TYR A 55 10.55 2.49 -9.69
C TYR A 55 9.69 2.02 -8.52
N ALA A 56 10.33 1.79 -7.37
CA ALA A 56 9.61 1.39 -6.17
C ALA A 56 8.84 2.57 -5.58
N ASP A 57 7.52 2.42 -5.47
CA ASP A 57 6.62 3.32 -4.78
C ASP A 57 6.29 2.81 -3.38
N ILE A 58 5.84 3.70 -2.50
CA ILE A 58 5.49 3.39 -1.11
C ILE A 58 4.04 3.78 -0.84
N ALA A 59 3.28 2.85 -0.28
CA ALA A 59 1.96 3.10 0.28
C ALA A 59 1.96 2.93 1.80
N VAL A 60 1.30 3.87 2.49
CA VAL A 60 1.27 3.93 3.95
C VAL A 60 -0.16 4.05 4.45
N GLY A 61 -0.59 3.13 5.31
CA GLY A 61 -1.84 3.25 6.05
C GLY A 61 -1.70 4.26 7.20
N GLN A 62 -2.57 5.27 7.23
CA GLN A 62 -2.56 6.39 8.17
C GLN A 62 -3.78 6.33 9.10
N ILE A 63 -3.66 5.69 10.26
CA ILE A 63 -4.79 5.51 11.19
C ILE A 63 -5.35 6.85 11.66
N GLY A 64 -4.48 7.83 11.92
CA GLY A 64 -4.87 9.08 12.54
C GLY A 64 -5.84 9.92 11.69
N ASN A 65 -5.84 9.68 10.38
CA ASN A 65 -6.67 10.38 9.41
C ASN A 65 -7.65 9.46 8.65
N GLY A 66 -7.50 8.13 8.75
CA GLY A 66 -8.33 7.18 7.99
C GLY A 66 -8.00 7.13 6.50
N ASN A 67 -6.71 7.28 6.15
CA ASN A 67 -6.24 7.38 4.77
C ASN A 67 -5.22 6.30 4.44
N VAL A 68 -5.06 6.00 3.14
CA VAL A 68 -3.82 5.44 2.59
C VAL A 68 -3.12 6.54 1.82
N GLY A 69 -1.86 6.79 2.16
CA GLY A 69 -1.02 7.76 1.45
C GLY A 69 0.01 7.06 0.59
N ILE A 70 0.08 7.45 -0.68
CA ILE A 70 0.99 6.87 -1.69
C ILE A 70 2.02 7.91 -2.09
N SER A 71 3.29 7.50 -2.06
CA SER A 71 4.45 8.28 -2.49
C SER A 71 5.10 7.56 -3.66
N LEU A 72 5.14 8.23 -4.81
CA LEU A 72 5.73 7.67 -6.03
C LEU A 72 7.25 7.86 -6.01
N GLY A 73 8.00 6.79 -6.26
CA GLY A 73 9.44 6.77 -6.40
C GLY A 73 9.92 7.53 -7.63
N LEU A 74 11.20 7.81 -7.65
CA LEU A 74 11.92 8.45 -8.73
C LEU A 74 13.21 7.68 -8.99
N ASP A 75 13.81 7.90 -10.16
CA ASP A 75 15.02 7.22 -10.63
C ASP A 75 16.27 7.53 -9.79
N ASP A 76 16.21 8.56 -8.96
CA ASP A 76 17.26 8.98 -8.04
C ASP A 76 17.09 8.43 -6.61
N GLY A 77 16.09 7.56 -6.38
CA GLY A 77 15.78 6.99 -5.07
C GLY A 77 15.03 7.94 -4.13
N THR A 78 14.60 9.11 -4.63
CA THR A 78 13.72 10.02 -3.91
C THR A 78 12.25 9.76 -4.25
N PHE A 79 11.35 10.49 -3.58
CA PHE A 79 9.91 10.27 -3.70
C PHE A 79 9.17 11.59 -3.89
N ARG A 80 8.10 11.56 -4.69
CA ARG A 80 7.15 12.66 -4.83
C ARG A 80 6.38 12.91 -3.54
N SER A 81 5.75 14.08 -3.48
CA SER A 81 4.81 14.41 -2.41
C SER A 81 3.68 13.37 -2.36
N GLN A 82 3.34 12.94 -1.15
CA GLN A 82 2.35 11.90 -0.92
C GLN A 82 0.94 12.35 -1.38
N ASN A 83 0.28 11.50 -2.16
CA ASN A 83 -1.14 11.60 -2.46
C ASN A 83 -1.93 10.76 -1.46
N SER A 84 -2.95 11.32 -0.81
CA SER A 84 -3.75 10.60 0.20
C SER A 84 -5.14 10.26 -0.31
N ILE A 85 -5.56 9.02 -0.09
CA ILE A 85 -6.88 8.50 -0.43
C ILE A 85 -7.61 8.20 0.88
N ALA A 86 -8.77 8.82 1.06
CA ALA A 86 -9.62 8.57 2.22
C ALA A 86 -10.32 7.21 2.07
N ILE A 87 -10.26 6.39 3.11
CA ILE A 87 -10.79 5.01 3.13
C ILE A 87 -11.60 4.70 4.39
N ASP A 88 -11.95 5.76 5.12
CA ASP A 88 -12.62 5.77 6.42
C ASP A 88 -11.82 5.14 7.58
N PHE A 89 -12.13 5.53 8.82
CA PHE A 89 -11.37 5.17 10.03
C PHE A 89 -11.37 3.67 10.32
N GLY A 90 -10.22 3.10 10.71
CA GLY A 90 -10.12 1.76 11.28
C GLY A 90 -9.02 0.89 10.69
N LEU A 91 -7.88 1.48 10.34
CA LEU A 91 -6.83 0.78 9.60
C LEU A 91 -6.00 -0.10 10.53
N SER A 92 -5.85 -1.37 10.15
CA SER A 92 -5.04 -2.34 10.90
C SER A 92 -3.94 -2.98 10.06
N SER A 93 -4.01 -2.88 8.73
CA SER A 93 -2.94 -3.26 7.80
C SER A 93 -3.25 -2.71 6.42
N VAL A 94 -2.30 -2.81 5.49
CA VAL A 94 -2.50 -2.56 4.05
C VAL A 94 -1.92 -3.76 3.33
N SER A 95 -2.72 -4.43 2.51
CA SER A 95 -2.28 -5.51 1.62
C SER A 95 -2.40 -5.06 0.17
N VAL A 96 -1.53 -5.59 -0.69
CA VAL A 96 -1.49 -5.30 -2.14
C VAL A 96 -1.51 -6.60 -2.93
N GLU A 97 -2.34 -6.67 -3.97
CA GLU A 97 -2.46 -7.83 -4.87
C GLU A 97 -3.25 -7.43 -6.13
N ASP A 98 -3.08 -8.13 -7.25
CA ASP A 98 -4.00 -7.98 -8.39
C ASP A 98 -5.36 -8.61 -8.08
N LEU A 99 -6.38 -7.79 -7.76
CA LEU A 99 -7.70 -8.27 -7.30
C LEU A 99 -8.73 -8.38 -8.42
N ASN A 100 -8.42 -7.83 -9.59
CA ASN A 100 -9.33 -7.74 -10.73
C ASN A 100 -8.80 -8.49 -11.98
N GLY A 101 -7.55 -8.96 -11.95
CA GLY A 101 -6.91 -9.76 -13.00
C GLY A 101 -6.36 -8.94 -14.16
N VAL A 102 -6.03 -7.66 -13.94
CA VAL A 102 -5.46 -6.78 -14.96
C VAL A 102 -3.95 -6.57 -14.82
N GLN A 103 -3.31 -7.26 -13.86
CA GLN A 103 -1.88 -7.21 -13.51
C GLN A 103 -1.41 -5.89 -12.87
N PHE A 104 -2.33 -5.14 -12.27
CA PHE A 104 -2.01 -3.96 -11.46
C PHE A 104 -2.25 -4.30 -9.98
N LEU A 105 -1.41 -3.82 -9.08
CA LEU A 105 -1.55 -4.13 -7.67
C LEU A 105 -2.59 -3.23 -7.01
N ASP A 106 -3.75 -3.80 -6.71
CA ASP A 106 -4.83 -3.14 -6.01
C ASP A 106 -4.60 -3.18 -4.48
N PHE A 107 -5.17 -2.22 -3.75
CA PHE A 107 -5.12 -2.23 -2.28
C PHE A 107 -6.32 -2.94 -1.66
N LEU A 108 -6.03 -3.77 -0.66
CA LEU A 108 -7.01 -4.36 0.23
C LEU A 108 -6.74 -3.87 1.66
N VAL A 109 -7.73 -3.19 2.24
CA VAL A 109 -7.53 -2.46 3.50
C VAL A 109 -8.61 -2.83 4.52
N PRO A 110 -8.28 -3.61 5.58
CA PRO A 110 -9.24 -3.94 6.62
C PRO A 110 -9.58 -2.73 7.49
N ASN A 111 -10.88 -2.59 7.73
CA ASN A 111 -11.48 -1.62 8.62
C ASN A 111 -12.12 -2.33 9.82
N ASN A 112 -11.41 -2.37 10.94
CA ASN A 112 -11.88 -3.06 12.15
C ASN A 112 -13.03 -2.32 12.86
N VAL A 113 -13.13 -0.99 12.68
CA VAL A 113 -14.17 -0.16 13.30
C VAL A 113 -15.50 -0.29 12.54
N ALA A 114 -15.44 -0.27 11.21
CA ALA A 114 -16.59 -0.39 10.33
C ALA A 114 -17.01 -1.83 10.05
N ASN A 115 -16.27 -2.83 10.57
CA ASN A 115 -16.43 -4.25 10.22
C ASN A 115 -16.48 -4.46 8.70
N ALA A 116 -15.53 -3.85 7.98
CA ALA A 116 -15.51 -3.88 6.53
C ALA A 116 -14.08 -4.06 5.99
N VAL A 117 -13.96 -4.41 4.72
CA VAL A 117 -12.71 -4.34 3.97
C VAL A 117 -12.92 -3.39 2.79
N SER A 118 -12.05 -2.40 2.66
CA SER A 118 -12.03 -1.46 1.55
C SER A 118 -11.09 -1.97 0.45
N VAL A 119 -11.56 -1.91 -0.79
CA VAL A 119 -10.80 -2.27 -1.99
C VAL A 119 -10.58 -1.00 -2.80
N LEU A 120 -9.33 -0.71 -3.16
CA LEU A 120 -8.98 0.39 -4.06
C LEU A 120 -8.31 -0.21 -5.28
N LEU A 121 -8.95 -0.08 -6.43
CA LEU A 121 -8.40 -0.58 -7.67
C LEU A 121 -7.38 0.40 -8.24
N ASP A 122 -6.24 -0.10 -8.67
CA ASP A 122 -5.17 0.67 -9.29
C ASP A 122 -5.44 0.87 -10.79
N TYR A 123 -5.05 2.03 -11.30
CA TYR A 123 -5.04 2.35 -12.73
C TYR A 123 -3.63 2.35 -13.34
N ASP A 124 -2.60 1.89 -12.60
CA ASP A 124 -1.21 1.75 -13.07
C ASP A 124 -0.62 3.08 -13.54
N ASN A 125 -1.00 4.16 -12.86
CA ASN A 125 -0.52 5.51 -13.14
C ASN A 125 -0.40 6.35 -11.86
N GLY A 126 -0.36 5.68 -10.70
CA GLY A 126 -0.35 6.32 -9.38
C GLY A 126 -1.71 6.90 -8.96
N THR A 127 -2.79 6.56 -9.67
CA THR A 127 -4.16 6.93 -9.30
C THR A 127 -5.03 5.70 -9.12
N PHE A 128 -6.04 5.82 -8.26
CA PHE A 128 -6.86 4.70 -7.83
C PHE A 128 -8.34 5.04 -7.95
N ALA A 129 -9.15 4.00 -8.17
CA ALA A 129 -10.59 4.10 -8.09
C ALA A 129 -11.04 4.54 -6.69
N SER A 130 -12.22 5.17 -6.62
CA SER A 130 -12.87 5.43 -5.34
C SER A 130 -13.01 4.13 -4.54
N PRO A 131 -12.67 4.12 -3.23
CA PRO A 131 -12.69 2.91 -2.44
C PRO A 131 -14.06 2.26 -2.42
N LYS A 132 -14.07 0.93 -2.48
CA LYS A 132 -15.28 0.13 -2.36
C LYS A 132 -15.22 -0.73 -1.11
N SER A 133 -16.18 -0.53 -0.20
CA SER A 133 -16.23 -1.25 1.07
C SER A 133 -17.14 -2.47 1.00
N PHE A 134 -16.65 -3.59 1.54
CA PHE A 134 -17.39 -4.84 1.66
C PHE A 134 -17.55 -5.17 3.15
N SER A 135 -18.79 -5.29 3.60
CA SER A 135 -19.07 -5.66 4.99
C SER A 135 -18.59 -7.08 5.29
N THR A 136 -18.07 -7.24 6.50
CA THR A 136 -17.62 -8.52 7.06
C THR A 136 -18.44 -8.85 8.29
N VAL A 137 -18.41 -10.12 8.71
CA VAL A 137 -19.17 -10.58 9.88
C VAL A 137 -18.45 -10.34 11.21
N ALA A 138 -17.19 -9.90 11.20
CA ALA A 138 -16.36 -9.65 12.37
C ALA A 138 -15.30 -8.59 12.07
N SER A 139 -14.75 -7.93 13.08
CA SER A 139 -13.76 -6.84 12.94
C SER A 139 -12.44 -7.34 12.33
N PRO A 140 -12.15 -7.08 11.04
CA PRO A 140 -10.96 -7.61 10.41
C PRO A 140 -9.72 -6.83 10.86
N PHE A 141 -8.64 -7.56 11.18
CA PHE A 141 -7.33 -6.95 11.56
C PHE A 141 -6.26 -7.12 10.48
N THR A 142 -6.36 -8.20 9.71
CA THR A 142 -5.42 -8.53 8.66
C THR A 142 -6.17 -9.14 7.48
N THR A 143 -5.61 -8.97 6.30
CA THR A 143 -6.11 -9.56 5.07
C THR A 143 -5.00 -10.41 4.45
N VAL A 144 -5.41 -11.56 3.91
CA VAL A 144 -4.54 -12.43 3.10
C VAL A 144 -5.29 -12.68 1.81
N VAL A 145 -4.62 -12.46 0.69
CA VAL A 145 -5.12 -12.79 -0.64
C VAL A 145 -4.31 -13.97 -1.13
N ALA A 146 -5.00 -15.04 -1.51
CA ALA A 146 -4.39 -16.23 -2.09
C ALA A 146 -5.41 -16.97 -2.94
N ASP A 147 -4.94 -17.69 -3.96
CA ASP A 147 -5.75 -18.60 -4.76
C ASP A 147 -5.94 -19.90 -3.97
N PHE A 148 -6.95 -19.93 -3.10
CA PHE A 148 -7.26 -21.09 -2.27
C PHE A 148 -7.99 -22.21 -3.04
N ASN A 149 -8.57 -21.90 -4.20
CA ASN A 149 -9.35 -22.85 -5.01
C ASN A 149 -8.60 -23.31 -6.28
N HIS A 150 -7.39 -22.83 -6.51
CA HIS A 150 -6.51 -23.15 -7.64
C HIS A 150 -7.15 -22.89 -9.00
N ASP A 151 -7.97 -21.83 -9.12
CA ASP A 151 -8.62 -21.46 -10.38
C ASP A 151 -7.84 -20.41 -11.19
N ASN A 152 -6.65 -20.02 -10.70
CA ASN A 152 -5.78 -18.99 -11.24
C ASN A 152 -6.50 -17.64 -11.41
N HIS A 153 -7.50 -17.36 -10.59
CA HIS A 153 -8.23 -16.11 -10.59
C HIS A 153 -8.35 -15.51 -9.19
N PHE A 154 -7.50 -14.52 -8.90
CA PHE A 154 -7.73 -13.56 -7.84
C PHE A 154 -8.85 -12.61 -8.28
N ARG A 155 -10.11 -13.03 -8.15
CA ARG A 155 -11.24 -12.17 -8.53
C ARG A 155 -12.15 -11.96 -7.35
N LEU A 156 -12.13 -10.75 -6.81
CA LEU A 156 -13.31 -10.21 -6.15
C LEU A 156 -14.40 -10.10 -7.22
N ARG A 157 -15.21 -11.15 -7.37
CA ARG A 157 -16.47 -11.03 -8.11
C ARG A 157 -17.38 -10.12 -7.30
N CYS A 158 -17.25 -8.82 -7.50
CA CYS A 158 -18.40 -7.96 -7.31
C CYS A 158 -19.48 -8.51 -8.25
N HIS A 159 -20.51 -9.13 -7.70
CA HIS A 159 -21.74 -9.37 -8.43
C HIS A 159 -22.21 -8.00 -8.93
N GLN A 160 -21.94 -7.66 -10.19
CA GLN A 160 -22.71 -6.63 -10.86
C GLN A 160 -24.15 -7.16 -10.85
N LEU A 161 -24.96 -6.62 -9.95
CA LEU A 161 -26.40 -6.64 -10.13
C LEU A 161 -26.66 -5.84 -11.39
N SER A 162 -26.70 -6.54 -12.52
CA SER A 162 -27.38 -6.10 -13.73
C SER A 162 -28.62 -6.96 -13.86
N GLN A 163 -29.74 -6.46 -13.32
CA GLN A 163 -31.03 -6.33 -13.99
C GLN A 163 -31.74 -5.12 -13.40
#